data_AF-A0A536WA61-F1
#
_entry.id   AF-A0A536WA61-F1
#
_cell.length_a   1.000
_cell.length_b   1.000
_cell.length_c   1.000
_cell.angle_alpha   90.00
_cell.angle_beta   90.00
_cell.angle_gamma   90.00
#
_symmetry.space_group_name_H-M   'P 1'
#
loop_
_entity.id
_entity.type
_entity.pdbx_description
1 polymer ?
#
loop_
_entity_poly.entity_id
_entity_poly.type
_entity_poly.pdbx_seq_one_letter_code
_entity_poly.pdbx_strand_id
1 'polypeptide(L)'
;MAPDNSAVRTGSTLMLIAGLAFIGYAVVFFIRSFTGTGFELGVETLNGVTKEQLNALNPAVMYYINHLHIATAGFIAATGIAVAALSWWGVRKGEWWAWWAAMVSPVAGLAVALPMHYFGHFTYDWVSHLGPIYLATLVFVIGALQALRGFLQKGSSGPAR
;
A
#
# COMPACT_ATOMS: atom_id res chain seq x y z
N MET A 1 -36.51 -6.36 4.65
CA MET A 1 -35.37 -6.48 3.72
C MET A 1 -34.15 -6.75 4.58
N ALA A 2 -33.44 -7.87 4.41
CA ALA A 2 -32.21 -8.11 5.17
C ALA A 2 -31.22 -6.95 4.93
N PRO A 3 -30.46 -6.49 5.93
CA PRO A 3 -29.49 -5.42 5.75
C PRO A 3 -28.57 -5.79 4.58
N ASP A 4 -28.42 -4.87 3.63
CA ASP A 4 -27.81 -5.16 2.34
C ASP A 4 -26.32 -5.47 2.48
N ASN A 5 -26.01 -6.76 2.62
CA ASN A 5 -24.65 -7.29 2.73
C ASN A 5 -23.85 -7.09 1.42
N SER A 6 -24.48 -6.61 0.34
CA SER A 6 -23.79 -6.33 -0.92
C SER A 6 -22.74 -5.23 -0.77
N ALA A 7 -23.01 -4.19 0.03
CA ALA A 7 -22.09 -3.08 0.26
C ALA A 7 -20.83 -3.53 1.01
N VAL A 8 -21.00 -4.32 2.08
CA VAL A 8 -19.88 -4.92 2.84
C VAL A 8 -19.07 -5.87 1.97
N ARG A 9 -19.73 -6.71 1.18
CA ARG A 9 -19.04 -7.66 0.29
C ARG A 9 -18.27 -6.96 -0.82
N THR A 10 -18.86 -5.94 -1.43
CA THR A 10 -18.20 -5.13 -2.46
C THR A 10 -17.01 -4.38 -1.86
N GLY A 11 -17.22 -3.71 -0.72
CA GLY A 11 -16.18 -2.95 -0.03
C GLY A 11 -14.98 -3.81 0.37
N SER A 12 -15.23 -4.94 1.04
CA SER A 12 -14.19 -5.90 1.41
C SER A 12 -13.45 -6.50 0.21
N THR A 13 -14.14 -6.72 -0.91
CA THR A 13 -13.51 -7.22 -2.14
C THR A 13 -12.56 -6.17 -2.75
N LEU A 14 -12.97 -4.91 -2.79
CA LEU A 14 -12.11 -3.81 -3.26
C LEU A 14 -10.88 -3.62 -2.36
N MET A 15 -11.06 -3.67 -1.04
CA MET A 15 -9.95 -3.62 -0.08
C MET A 15 -8.97 -4.80 -0.26
N LEU A 16 -9.49 -6.01 -0.49
CA LEU A 16 -8.67 -7.18 -0.82
C LEU A 16 -7.88 -6.96 -2.13
N ILE A 17 -8.53 -6.52 -3.20
CA ILE A 17 -7.87 -6.26 -4.49
C ILE A 17 -6.75 -5.23 -4.32
N ALA A 18 -6.98 -4.16 -3.57
CA ALA A 18 -5.94 -3.18 -3.28
C ALA A 18 -4.78 -3.77 -2.45
N GLY A 19 -5.07 -4.58 -1.43
CA GLY A 19 -4.04 -5.31 -0.67
C GLY A 19 -3.18 -6.22 -1.55
N LEU A 20 -3.80 -6.96 -2.48
CA LEU A 20 -3.11 -7.78 -3.47
C LEU A 20 -2.30 -6.92 -4.46
N ALA A 21 -2.79 -5.75 -4.86
CA ALA A 21 -2.06 -4.82 -5.70
C ALA A 21 -0.80 -4.29 -5.00
N PHE A 22 -0.87 -3.98 -3.70
CA PHE A 22 0.31 -3.61 -2.91
C PHE A 22 1.32 -4.75 -2.78
N ILE A 23 0.86 -6.00 -2.63
CA ILE A 23 1.76 -7.17 -2.67
C ILE A 23 2.43 -7.28 -4.04
N GLY A 24 1.68 -7.11 -5.14
CA GLY A 24 2.23 -7.11 -6.49
C GLY A 24 3.28 -6.02 -6.68
N TYR A 25 3.00 -4.81 -6.22
CA TYR A 25 3.98 -3.71 -6.21
C TYR A 25 5.22 -4.06 -5.40
N ALA A 26 5.07 -4.61 -4.20
CA ALA A 26 6.18 -5.02 -3.35
C ALA A 26 7.08 -6.06 -4.05
N VAL A 27 6.49 -7.03 -4.75
CA VAL A 27 7.25 -8.03 -5.53
C VAL A 27 8.04 -7.37 -6.66
N VAL A 28 7.41 -6.47 -7.42
CA VAL A 28 8.09 -5.72 -8.48
C VAL A 28 9.23 -4.89 -7.90
N PHE A 29 8.97 -4.13 -6.83
CA PHE A 29 9.95 -3.30 -6.15
C PHE A 29 11.14 -4.11 -5.62
N PHE A 30 10.87 -5.26 -4.98
CA PHE A 30 11.88 -6.21 -4.53
C PHE A 30 12.77 -6.70 -5.68
N ILE A 31 12.18 -7.19 -6.78
CA ILE A 31 12.95 -7.69 -7.93
C ILE A 31 13.79 -6.57 -8.56
N ARG A 32 13.21 -5.36 -8.69
CA ARG A 32 13.88 -4.19 -9.26
C ARG A 32 15.01 -3.68 -8.39
N SER A 33 15.00 -3.95 -7.09
CA SER A 33 16.12 -3.58 -6.19
C SER A 33 17.43 -4.27 -6.62
N PHE A 34 17.34 -5.53 -7.08
CA PHE A 34 18.49 -6.29 -7.58
C PHE A 34 18.79 -6.08 -9.07
N THR A 35 17.76 -5.90 -9.89
CA THR A 35 17.88 -5.95 -11.37
C THR A 35 17.75 -4.59 -12.06
N GLY A 36 17.33 -3.55 -11.33
CA GLY A 36 17.14 -2.21 -11.88
C GLY A 36 18.45 -1.47 -12.12
N THR A 37 18.48 -0.72 -13.22
CA THR A 37 19.55 0.23 -13.57
C THR A 37 19.45 1.53 -12.76
N GLY A 38 18.24 1.95 -12.39
CA GLY A 38 18.02 3.04 -11.42
C GLY A 38 18.13 2.58 -9.96
N PHE A 39 18.04 3.55 -9.05
CA PHE A 39 17.98 3.29 -7.60
C PHE A 39 16.69 2.56 -7.24
N GLU A 40 15.57 3.00 -7.79
CA GLU A 40 14.25 2.38 -7.68
C GLU A 40 13.36 2.79 -8.86
N LEU A 41 12.12 2.31 -8.88
CA LEU A 41 11.20 2.59 -9.98
C LEU A 41 10.83 4.08 -10.00
N GLY A 42 11.16 4.77 -11.11
CA GLY A 42 10.99 6.21 -11.26
C GLY A 42 12.16 7.07 -10.75
N VAL A 43 13.23 6.46 -10.20
CA VAL A 43 14.42 7.18 -9.71
C VAL A 43 15.67 6.66 -10.40
N GLU A 44 16.06 7.30 -11.50
CA GLU A 44 17.23 6.89 -12.29
C GLU A 44 18.56 7.38 -11.71
N THR A 45 18.59 8.63 -11.22
CA THR A 45 19.80 9.26 -10.68
C THR A 45 19.49 9.99 -9.37
N LEU A 46 20.52 10.16 -8.54
CA LEU A 46 20.47 11.04 -7.38
C LEU A 46 21.28 12.30 -7.69
N ASN A 47 20.59 13.39 -8.04
CA ASN A 47 21.21 14.65 -8.45
C ASN A 47 22.26 14.49 -9.55
N GLY A 48 21.94 13.67 -10.56
CA GLY A 48 22.81 13.39 -11.71
C GLY A 48 23.83 12.26 -11.49
N VAL A 49 23.92 11.70 -10.29
CA VAL A 49 24.80 10.54 -10.00
C VAL A 49 24.04 9.25 -10.25
N THR A 50 24.61 8.37 -11.08
CA THR A 50 24.00 7.06 -11.39
C THR A 50 24.32 6.01 -10.32
N LYS A 51 23.54 4.94 -10.32
CA LYS A 51 23.76 3.76 -9.48
C LYS A 51 25.15 3.15 -9.70
N GLU A 52 25.60 3.07 -10.95
CA GLU A 52 26.89 2.52 -11.34
C GLU A 52 28.05 3.39 -10.84
N GLN A 53 27.91 4.72 -10.96
CA GLN A 53 28.91 5.67 -10.45
C GLN A 53 29.06 5.57 -8.93
N LEU A 54 27.94 5.51 -8.20
CA LEU A 54 27.97 5.33 -6.74
C LEU A 54 28.52 3.97 -6.33
N ASN A 55 28.21 2.91 -7.07
CA ASN A 55 28.76 1.58 -6.83
C ASN A 55 30.28 1.53 -7.06
N ALA A 56 30.78 2.20 -8.11
CA ALA A 56 32.21 2.28 -8.39
C ALA A 56 32.97 3.09 -7.33
N LEU A 57 32.33 4.12 -6.76
CA LEU A 57 32.88 4.92 -5.67
C LEU A 57 32.98 4.12 -4.36
N ASN A 58 31.88 3.50 -3.93
CA ASN A 58 31.84 2.68 -2.72
C ASN A 58 30.67 1.68 -2.75
N PRO A 59 30.93 0.38 -3.00
CA PRO A 59 29.89 -0.65 -3.03
C PRO A 59 29.09 -0.79 -1.73
N ALA A 60 29.66 -0.41 -0.57
CA ALA A 60 28.97 -0.49 0.71
C ALA A 60 27.76 0.46 0.79
N VAL A 61 27.83 1.62 0.11
CA VAL A 61 26.72 2.57 0.03
C VAL A 61 25.55 1.96 -0.73
N MET A 62 25.84 1.31 -1.87
CA MET A 62 24.80 0.65 -2.65
C MET A 62 24.18 -0.53 -1.91
N TYR A 63 24.97 -1.30 -1.18
CA TYR A 63 24.46 -2.37 -0.32
C TYR A 63 23.52 -1.82 0.77
N TYR A 64 23.89 -0.71 1.42
CA TYR A 64 23.07 -0.07 2.44
C TYR A 64 21.73 0.45 1.89
N ILE A 65 21.72 1.09 0.72
CA ILE A 65 20.49 1.52 0.04
C ILE A 65 19.62 0.32 -0.30
N ASN A 66 20.20 -0.70 -0.92
CA ASN A 66 19.48 -1.91 -1.33
C ASN A 66 18.88 -2.66 -0.14
N HIS A 67 19.57 -2.68 1.01
CA HIS A 67 19.05 -3.25 2.25
C HIS A 67 17.73 -2.58 2.67
N LEU A 68 17.66 -1.25 2.64
CA LEU A 68 16.40 -0.55 2.93
C LEU A 68 15.34 -0.75 1.86
N HIS A 69 15.69 -0.86 0.58
CA HIS A 69 14.69 -1.15 -0.46
C HIS A 69 14.06 -2.52 -0.28
N ILE A 70 14.87 -3.55 0.01
CA ILE A 70 14.37 -4.90 0.29
C ILE A 70 13.53 -4.92 1.56
N ALA A 71 13.97 -4.25 2.63
CA ALA A 71 13.21 -4.15 3.87
C ALA A 71 11.85 -3.46 3.63
N THR A 72 11.86 -2.36 2.88
CA THR A 72 10.65 -1.61 2.50
C THR A 72 9.70 -2.47 1.67
N ALA A 73 10.21 -3.20 0.69
CA ALA A 73 9.42 -4.17 -0.08
C ALA A 73 8.75 -5.21 0.82
N GLY A 74 9.52 -5.77 1.76
CA GLY A 74 9.03 -6.74 2.74
C GLY A 74 7.93 -6.17 3.63
N PHE A 75 8.08 -4.94 4.11
CA PHE A 75 7.05 -4.30 4.93
C PHE A 75 5.79 -3.93 4.13
N ILE A 76 5.92 -3.46 2.87
CA ILE A 76 4.77 -3.25 1.99
C ILE A 76 4.02 -4.56 1.76
N ALA A 77 4.74 -5.66 1.48
CA ALA A 77 4.14 -6.98 1.31
C ALA A 77 3.43 -7.45 2.59
N ALA A 78 4.08 -7.31 3.75
CA ALA A 78 3.51 -7.71 5.04
C ALA A 78 2.22 -6.94 5.34
N THR A 79 2.20 -5.61 5.13
CA THR A 79 1.00 -4.78 5.27
C THR A 79 -0.08 -5.20 4.27
N GLY A 80 0.27 -5.43 3.00
CA GLY A 80 -0.66 -5.91 1.99
C GLY A 80 -1.30 -7.26 2.35
N ILE A 81 -0.52 -8.21 2.89
CA ILE A 81 -0.99 -9.51 3.38
C ILE A 81 -1.96 -9.33 4.55
N ALA A 82 -1.61 -8.50 5.52
CA ALA A 82 -2.47 -8.21 6.67
C ALA A 82 -3.80 -7.59 6.23
N VAL A 83 -3.75 -6.59 5.34
CA VAL A 83 -4.95 -5.93 4.78
C VAL A 83 -5.81 -6.93 4.00
N ALA A 84 -5.20 -7.74 3.13
CA ALA A 84 -5.92 -8.76 2.35
C ALA A 84 -6.64 -9.76 3.26
N ALA A 85 -5.95 -10.26 4.29
CA ALA A 85 -6.49 -11.18 5.27
C ALA A 85 -7.67 -10.56 6.06
N LEU A 86 -7.45 -9.39 6.66
CA LEU A 86 -8.47 -8.69 7.43
C LEU A 86 -9.70 -8.36 6.57
N SER A 87 -9.48 -7.95 5.32
CA SER A 87 -10.55 -7.65 4.37
C SER A 87 -11.38 -8.88 4.02
N TRP A 88 -10.72 -9.99 3.68
CA TRP A 88 -11.40 -11.20 3.24
C TRP A 88 -12.17 -11.91 4.36
N TRP A 89 -11.63 -11.93 5.58
CA TRP A 89 -12.24 -12.66 6.69
C TRP A 89 -13.02 -11.75 7.65
N GLY A 90 -12.39 -10.69 8.19
CA GLY A 90 -12.99 -9.87 9.23
C GLY A 90 -13.98 -8.83 8.68
N VAL A 91 -13.51 -7.97 7.77
CA VAL A 91 -14.35 -6.91 7.17
C VAL A 91 -15.56 -7.51 6.46
N ARG A 92 -15.35 -8.59 5.69
CA ARG A 92 -16.41 -9.29 4.99
C ARG A 92 -17.50 -9.87 5.90
N LYS A 93 -17.19 -10.17 7.17
CA LYS A 93 -18.16 -10.61 8.18
C LYS A 93 -18.87 -9.47 8.89
N GLY A 94 -18.46 -8.22 8.67
CA GLY A 94 -19.01 -7.05 9.34
C GLY A 94 -18.30 -6.69 10.65
N GLU A 95 -17.08 -7.16 10.87
CA GLU A 95 -16.34 -6.95 12.12
C GLU A 95 -15.68 -5.56 12.13
N TRP A 96 -16.13 -4.67 13.01
CA TRP A 96 -15.60 -3.29 13.12
C TRP A 96 -14.11 -3.23 13.45
N TRP A 97 -13.63 -4.10 14.34
CA TRP A 97 -12.21 -4.14 14.72
C TRP A 97 -11.31 -4.49 13.52
N ALA A 98 -11.79 -5.38 12.63
CA ALA A 98 -11.03 -5.81 11.46
C ALA A 98 -10.98 -4.71 10.40
N TRP A 99 -12.06 -3.95 10.24
CA TRP A 99 -12.07 -2.77 9.36
C TRP A 99 -11.10 -1.70 9.84
N TRP A 100 -11.10 -1.39 11.15
CA TRP A 100 -10.13 -0.46 11.72
C TRP A 100 -8.70 -0.96 11.58
N ALA A 101 -8.42 -2.23 11.88
CA ALA A 101 -7.09 -2.81 11.71
C ALA A 101 -6.62 -2.77 10.24
N ALA A 102 -7.52 -3.05 9.29
CA ALA A 102 -7.23 -2.99 7.86
C ALA A 102 -6.95 -1.57 7.37
N MET A 103 -7.52 -0.54 8.00
CA MET A 103 -7.26 0.86 7.67
C MET A 103 -6.02 1.43 8.35
N VAL A 104 -5.88 1.21 9.65
CA VAL A 104 -4.77 1.78 10.43
C VAL A 104 -3.42 1.24 9.94
N SER A 105 -3.35 -0.04 9.55
CA SER A 105 -2.11 -0.67 9.10
C SER A 105 -1.44 0.04 7.90
N PRO A 106 -2.11 0.28 6.75
CA PRO A 106 -1.51 1.02 5.65
C PRO A 106 -1.41 2.53 5.94
N VAL A 107 -2.37 3.12 6.65
CA VAL A 107 -2.35 4.57 6.96
C VAL A 107 -1.13 4.94 7.79
N ALA A 108 -0.76 4.12 8.78
CA ALA A 108 0.43 4.37 9.60
C ALA A 108 1.71 4.40 8.74
N GLY A 109 1.86 3.45 7.81
CA GLY A 109 3.01 3.41 6.89
C GLY A 109 3.03 4.61 5.95
N LEU A 110 1.90 4.91 5.30
CA LEU A 110 1.79 6.03 4.35
C LEU A 110 1.98 7.40 5.04
N ALA A 111 1.48 7.58 6.26
CA ALA A 111 1.63 8.84 6.98
C ALA A 111 3.11 9.18 7.26
N VAL A 112 3.96 8.16 7.42
CA VAL A 112 5.40 8.34 7.64
C VAL A 112 6.16 8.44 6.32
N ALA A 113 5.86 7.59 5.34
CA ALA A 113 6.64 7.49 4.11
C ALA A 113 6.27 8.56 3.07
N LEU A 114 4.98 8.90 2.92
CA LEU A 114 4.51 9.76 1.85
C LEU A 114 5.08 11.20 1.91
N PRO A 115 5.24 11.85 3.09
CA PRO A 115 5.82 13.19 3.18
C PRO A 115 7.21 13.34 2.54
N MET A 116 8.03 12.27 2.54
CA MET A 116 9.40 12.31 2.01
C MET A 116 9.47 12.70 0.52
N HIS A 117 8.38 12.49 -0.23
CA HIS A 117 8.29 12.78 -1.66
C HIS A 117 8.10 14.29 -1.91
N TYR A 118 7.65 15.07 -0.94
CA TYR A 118 7.35 16.49 -1.13
C TYR A 118 8.47 17.44 -0.70
N PHE A 119 9.58 16.92 -0.17
CA PHE A 119 10.71 17.74 0.27
C PHE A 119 11.69 18.12 -0.84
N GLY A 120 11.59 17.50 -2.03
CA GLY A 120 12.40 17.88 -3.20
C GLY A 120 13.89 17.54 -3.09
N HIS A 121 14.25 16.54 -2.28
CA HIS A 121 15.66 16.13 -2.08
C HIS A 121 16.26 15.36 -3.26
N PHE A 122 15.43 14.78 -4.14
CA PHE A 122 15.85 14.12 -5.37
C PHE A 122 14.73 14.19 -6.43
N THR A 123 15.10 14.05 -7.69
CA THR A 123 14.17 14.02 -8.83
C THR A 123 13.66 12.61 -9.07
N TYR A 124 12.38 12.47 -9.36
CA TYR A 124 11.77 11.19 -9.71
C TYR A 124 10.57 11.41 -10.65
N ASP A 125 10.27 10.38 -11.46
CA ASP A 125 9.08 10.37 -12.30
C ASP A 125 7.85 10.00 -11.45
N TRP A 126 6.96 10.97 -11.24
CA TRP A 126 5.78 10.82 -10.39
C TRP A 126 4.86 9.68 -10.81
N VAL A 127 4.70 9.48 -12.12
CA VAL A 127 3.74 8.52 -12.66
C VAL A 127 4.21 7.10 -12.40
N SER A 128 5.45 6.78 -12.73
CA SER A 128 6.02 5.46 -12.46
C SER A 128 6.22 5.26 -10.95
N HIS A 129 6.79 6.24 -10.25
CA HIS A 129 7.16 6.09 -8.84
C HIS A 129 5.94 5.93 -7.92
N LEU A 130 4.99 6.88 -7.96
CA LEU A 130 3.84 6.93 -7.04
C LEU A 130 2.51 6.54 -7.68
N GLY A 131 2.40 6.52 -9.01
CA GLY A 131 1.14 6.20 -9.71
C GLY A 131 0.51 4.87 -9.28
N PRO A 132 1.25 3.75 -9.20
CA PRO A 132 0.71 2.48 -8.73
C PRO A 132 0.19 2.55 -7.29
N ILE A 133 0.91 3.26 -6.41
CA ILE A 133 0.54 3.43 -5.00
C ILE A 133 -0.73 4.26 -4.88
N TYR A 134 -0.86 5.36 -5.64
CA TYR A 134 -2.08 6.16 -5.65
C TYR A 134 -3.28 5.40 -6.19
N LEU A 135 -3.11 4.61 -7.25
CA LEU A 135 -4.19 3.79 -7.80
C LEU A 135 -4.67 2.75 -6.79
N ALA A 136 -3.76 1.99 -6.18
CA ALA A 136 -4.11 1.00 -5.17
C ALA A 136 -4.77 1.66 -3.93
N THR A 137 -4.26 2.81 -3.50
CA THR A 137 -4.83 3.59 -2.38
C THR A 137 -6.25 4.06 -2.71
N LEU A 138 -6.50 4.55 -3.92
CA LEU A 138 -7.83 4.99 -4.35
C LEU A 138 -8.83 3.83 -4.31
N VAL A 139 -8.47 2.68 -4.87
CA VAL A 139 -9.30 1.46 -4.83
C VAL A 139 -9.58 1.03 -3.39
N PHE A 140 -8.55 1.07 -2.53
CA PHE A 140 -8.68 0.75 -1.11
C PHE A 140 -9.67 1.67 -0.40
N VAL A 141 -9.54 2.99 -0.59
CA VAL A 141 -10.41 4.00 0.06
C VAL A 141 -11.85 3.83 -0.39
N ILE A 142 -12.10 3.64 -1.69
CA ILE A 142 -13.46 3.35 -2.20
C ILE A 142 -14.03 2.09 -1.53
N GLY A 143 -13.22 1.03 -1.43
CA GLY A 143 -13.60 -0.20 -0.74
C GLY A 143 -13.92 0.00 0.74
N ALA A 144 -13.08 0.73 1.47
CA ALA A 144 -13.25 1.01 2.88
C ALA A 144 -14.53 1.82 3.16
N LEU A 145 -14.81 2.85 2.33
CA LEU A 145 -16.02 3.66 2.43
C LEU A 145 -17.29 2.85 2.12
N GLN A 146 -17.25 1.96 1.12
CA GLN A 146 -18.37 1.06 0.82
C GLN A 146 -18.62 0.06 1.96
N ALA A 147 -17.57 -0.50 2.56
CA ALA A 147 -17.71 -1.37 3.72
C ALA A 147 -18.30 -0.61 4.92
N LEU A 148 -17.82 0.61 5.19
CA LEU A 148 -18.32 1.48 6.25
C LEU A 148 -19.81 1.78 6.08
N ARG A 149 -20.23 2.14 4.86
CA ARG A 149 -21.65 2.36 4.54
C ARG A 149 -22.49 1.13 4.89
N GLY A 150 -22.03 -0.07 4.53
CA GLY A 150 -22.71 -1.32 4.86
C GLY A 150 -22.79 -1.58 6.36
N PHE A 151 -21.76 -1.24 7.13
CA PHE A 151 -21.77 -1.38 8.59
C PHE A 151 -22.79 -0.47 9.25
N LEU A 152 -22.85 0.80 8.81
CA LEU A 152 -23.79 1.80 9.33
C LEU A 152 -25.26 1.41 9.04
N GLN A 153 -25.55 0.91 7.84
CA GLN A 153 -26.88 0.44 7.46
C GLN A 153 -27.35 -0.77 8.31
N LYS A 154 -26.44 -1.66 8.68
CA LYS A 154 -26.74 -2.78 9.59
C LYS A 154 -27.06 -2.27 11.00
N GLY A 155 -26.33 -1.27 11.49
CA GLY A 155 -26.55 -0.65 12.80
C GLY A 155 -27.89 0.07 12.93
N SER A 156 -28.35 0.76 11.88
CA SER A 156 -29.66 1.43 11.86
C SER A 156 -30.87 0.49 11.76
N SER A 157 -30.64 -0.79 11.43
CA SER A 157 -31.70 -1.79 11.25
C SER A 157 -31.97 -2.65 12.49
N GLY A 158 -31.29 -2.39 13.61
CA GLY A 158 -31.49 -3.11 14.88
C GLY A 158 -32.82 -2.72 15.55
N PRO A 159 -33.43 -3.61 16.37
CA PRO A 159 -34.72 -3.32 16.98
C PRO A 159 -34.64 -2.05 17.84
N ALA A 160 -35.55 -1.11 17.60
CA ALA A 160 -35.79 0.01 18.50
C ALA A 160 -36.06 -0.58 19.89
N ARG A 161 -35.24 -0.19 20.87
CA ARG A 161 -35.45 -0.55 22.27
C ARG A 161 -36.72 0.09 22.80
#